data_AF-A0A143X8C6-F1
#
_entry.id   AF-A0A143X8C6-F1
#
_cell.length_a   1.000
_cell.length_b   1.000
_cell.length_c   1.000
_cell.angle_alpha   90.00
_cell.angle_beta   90.00
_cell.angle_gamma   90.00
#
_symmetry.space_group_name_H-M   'P 1'
#
loop_
_entity.id
_entity.type
_entity.pdbx_description
1 polymer ?
#
loop_
_entity_poly.entity_id
_entity_poly.type
_entity_poly.pdbx_seq_one_letter_code
_entity_poly.pdbx_strand_id
1 'polypeptide(L)'
;MDVWSDPCAQLVGAVRHHRHFVEDEAARLRLAGFCERIRGEGVRAFFDAEYPSGGGKAIIVNEAQGRLNLVDGNAHLVALVACDEHVTLADLVREIGRDDFVRTWRDGWEAGSGQEGAYDVYIPMDADTSRIPGCREGTDWFKSPPQPTKIISADIAFDSPLFAPEDRGRPLGETARALGLLPER
;
A
#
# COMPACT_ATOMS: atom_id res chain seq x y z
N MET A 1 3.11 -5.09 17.14
CA MET A 1 3.66 -4.82 15.81
C MET A 1 4.39 -3.52 15.91
N ASP A 2 5.53 -3.45 15.25
CA ASP A 2 6.30 -2.23 15.10
C ASP A 2 6.33 -1.90 13.60
N VAL A 3 5.70 -0.79 13.24
CA VAL A 3 5.59 -0.35 11.83
C VAL A 3 6.95 -0.18 11.15
N TRP A 4 8.00 0.11 11.93
CA TRP A 4 9.33 0.40 11.39
C TRP A 4 10.19 -0.85 11.24
N SER A 5 10.06 -1.82 12.14
CA SER A 5 10.94 -2.99 12.20
C SER A 5 10.30 -4.30 11.74
N ASP A 6 8.98 -4.39 11.66
CA ASP A 6 8.33 -5.57 11.11
C ASP A 6 8.56 -5.62 9.58
N PRO A 7 8.81 -6.80 8.99
CA PRO A 7 9.01 -6.92 7.55
C PRO A 7 7.83 -6.40 6.75
N CYS A 8 8.11 -5.63 5.70
CA CYS A 8 7.10 -5.08 4.79
C CYS A 8 6.20 -6.17 4.18
N ALA A 9 6.71 -7.40 4.05
CA ALA A 9 5.93 -8.55 3.60
C ALA A 9 4.67 -8.84 4.45
N GLN A 10 4.63 -8.38 5.69
CA GLN A 10 3.50 -8.54 6.62
C GLN A 10 2.45 -7.44 6.52
N LEU A 11 2.77 -6.30 5.89
CA LEU A 11 1.81 -5.22 5.69
C LEU A 11 0.61 -5.74 4.88
N VAL A 12 -0.59 -5.37 5.29
CA VAL A 12 -1.81 -5.72 4.57
C VAL A 12 -2.00 -4.73 3.42
N GLY A 13 -1.93 -5.20 2.18
CA GLY A 13 -2.17 -4.38 1.01
C GLY A 13 -3.60 -3.85 0.95
N ALA A 14 -3.82 -2.76 0.24
CA ALA A 14 -5.15 -2.15 0.16
C ALA A 14 -6.19 -3.07 -0.48
N VAL A 15 -7.45 -2.82 -0.12
CA VAL A 15 -8.63 -3.53 -0.61
C VAL A 15 -8.58 -3.63 -2.14
N ARG A 16 -8.85 -4.83 -2.68
CA ARG A 16 -8.74 -5.23 -4.10
C ARG A 16 -7.33 -5.32 -4.70
N HIS A 17 -6.27 -4.79 -4.09
CA HIS A 17 -4.95 -4.77 -4.74
C HIS A 17 -4.38 -6.16 -5.00
N HIS A 18 -4.54 -7.10 -4.07
CA HIS A 18 -4.07 -8.48 -4.28
C HIS A 18 -4.66 -9.07 -5.56
N ARG A 19 -5.99 -9.04 -5.67
CA ARG A 19 -6.72 -9.52 -6.84
C ARG A 19 -6.33 -8.76 -8.10
N HIS A 20 -6.25 -7.44 -8.03
CA HIS A 20 -5.84 -6.62 -9.16
C HIS A 20 -4.48 -7.04 -9.71
N PHE A 21 -3.47 -7.20 -8.85
CA PHE A 21 -2.13 -7.62 -9.29
C PHE A 21 -2.11 -9.05 -9.84
N VAL A 22 -2.91 -9.96 -9.26
CA VAL A 22 -2.95 -11.37 -9.65
C VAL A 22 -3.82 -11.64 -10.88
N GLU A 23 -4.84 -10.83 -11.17
CA GLU A 23 -5.75 -11.07 -12.29
C GLU A 23 -5.50 -10.14 -13.49
N ASP A 24 -5.04 -8.91 -13.26
CA ASP A 24 -4.79 -7.95 -14.33
C ASP A 24 -3.39 -8.12 -14.92
N GLU A 25 -3.32 -8.45 -16.22
CA GLU A 25 -2.06 -8.69 -16.92
C GLU A 25 -1.18 -7.43 -16.99
N ALA A 26 -1.76 -6.25 -17.23
CA ALA A 26 -1.00 -5.02 -17.33
C ALA A 26 -0.41 -4.61 -15.97
N ALA A 27 -1.18 -4.79 -14.89
CA ALA A 27 -0.70 -4.56 -13.53
C ALA A 27 0.43 -5.52 -13.16
N ARG A 28 0.32 -6.80 -13.54
CA ARG A 28 1.36 -7.80 -13.33
C ARG A 28 2.64 -7.48 -14.10
N LEU A 29 2.54 -7.12 -15.37
CA LEU A 29 3.68 -6.73 -16.20
C LEU A 29 4.37 -5.48 -15.64
N ARG A 30 3.59 -4.50 -15.16
CA ARG A 30 4.13 -3.32 -14.49
C ARG A 30 4.92 -3.68 -13.23
N LEU A 31 4.39 -4.57 -12.39
CA LEU A 31 5.08 -5.06 -11.19
C LEU A 31 6.37 -5.80 -11.54
N ALA A 32 6.35 -6.64 -12.57
CA ALA A 32 7.57 -7.32 -13.06
C ALA A 32 8.63 -6.29 -13.49
N GLY A 33 8.25 -5.27 -14.26
CA GLY A 33 9.15 -4.19 -14.64
C GLY A 33 9.71 -3.39 -13.45
N PHE A 34 8.91 -3.19 -12.38
CA PHE A 34 9.42 -2.61 -11.14
C PHE A 34 10.46 -3.51 -10.47
N CYS A 35 10.22 -4.83 -10.41
CA CYS A 35 11.19 -5.77 -9.86
C CYS A 35 12.51 -5.78 -10.67
N GLU A 36 12.42 -5.77 -12.00
CA GLU A 36 13.59 -5.68 -12.88
C GLU A 36 14.39 -4.40 -12.65
N ARG A 37 13.70 -3.26 -12.54
CA ARG A 37 14.34 -1.98 -12.21
C ARG A 37 15.02 -2.03 -10.85
N ILE A 38 14.33 -2.44 -9.79
CA ILE A 38 14.92 -2.54 -8.45
C ILE A 38 16.18 -3.43 -8.45
N ARG A 39 16.15 -4.57 -9.15
CA ARG A 39 17.29 -5.49 -9.26
C ARG A 39 18.44 -4.92 -10.11
N GLY A 40 18.12 -4.16 -11.16
CA GLY A 40 19.10 -3.63 -12.10
C GLY A 40 19.74 -2.30 -11.70
N GLU A 41 18.94 -1.37 -11.18
CA GLU A 41 19.37 -0.01 -10.82
C GLU A 41 19.51 0.20 -9.30
N GLY A 42 18.94 -0.68 -8.49
CA GLY A 42 18.95 -0.61 -7.02
C GLY A 42 17.74 0.11 -6.44
N VAL A 43 17.46 -0.15 -5.15
CA VAL A 43 16.30 0.37 -4.42
C VAL A 43 16.25 1.90 -4.45
N ARG A 44 17.36 2.56 -4.12
CA ARG A 44 17.42 4.03 -4.07
C ARG A 44 17.10 4.69 -5.41
N ALA A 45 17.77 4.28 -6.48
CA ALA A 45 17.57 4.88 -7.80
C ALA A 45 16.12 4.66 -8.31
N PHE A 46 15.53 3.50 -8.05
CA PHE A 46 14.14 3.22 -8.37
C PHE A 46 13.18 4.18 -7.63
N PHE A 47 13.33 4.30 -6.31
CA PHE A 47 12.42 5.13 -5.51
C PHE A 47 12.65 6.63 -5.71
N ASP A 48 13.88 7.10 -5.95
CA ASP A 48 14.15 8.50 -6.30
C ASP A 48 13.42 8.92 -7.59
N ALA A 49 13.26 7.99 -8.55
CA ALA A 49 12.51 8.23 -9.78
C ALA A 49 10.99 8.21 -9.56
N GLU A 50 10.47 7.29 -8.75
CA GLU A 50 9.02 7.12 -8.51
C GLU A 50 8.46 8.13 -7.50
N TYR A 51 9.29 8.56 -6.54
CA TYR A 51 9.00 9.47 -5.44
C TYR A 51 10.01 10.63 -5.41
N PRO A 52 10.03 11.49 -6.43
CA PRO A 52 10.98 12.61 -6.48
C PRO A 52 10.81 13.53 -5.27
N SER A 53 11.93 14.05 -4.75
CA SER A 53 11.93 15.00 -3.64
C SER A 53 11.08 16.23 -3.97
N GLY A 54 10.28 16.68 -3.01
CA GLY A 54 9.31 17.76 -3.20
C GLY A 54 8.06 17.39 -4.03
N GLY A 55 7.94 16.14 -4.49
CA GLY A 55 6.78 15.66 -5.24
C GLY A 55 5.52 15.39 -4.40
N GLY A 56 5.61 15.54 -3.06
CA GLY A 56 4.49 15.33 -2.13
C GLY A 56 4.00 13.88 -2.02
N LYS A 57 4.68 12.93 -2.67
CA LYS A 57 4.37 11.49 -2.59
C LYS A 57 5.12 10.85 -1.43
N ALA A 58 4.44 9.97 -0.70
CA ALA A 58 5.01 9.15 0.35
C ALA A 58 4.36 7.77 0.33
N ILE A 59 5.05 6.77 0.89
CA ILE A 59 4.41 5.53 1.30
C ILE A 59 3.60 5.81 2.55
N ILE A 60 2.37 5.31 2.61
CA ILE A 60 1.47 5.57 3.73
C ILE A 60 1.08 4.25 4.38
N VAL A 61 1.42 4.09 5.66
CA VAL A 61 1.04 2.92 6.46
C VAL A 61 0.17 3.35 7.62
N ASN A 62 -1.00 2.72 7.75
CA ASN A 62 -1.98 3.01 8.78
C ASN A 62 -2.14 1.82 9.74
N GLU A 63 -1.91 2.04 11.01
CA GLU A 63 -2.25 1.09 12.07
C GLU A 63 -3.73 1.21 12.39
N ALA A 64 -4.51 0.16 12.12
CA ALA A 64 -5.93 0.11 12.45
C ALA A 64 -6.32 -1.29 12.93
N GLN A 65 -7.05 -1.38 14.05
CA GLN A 65 -7.52 -2.64 14.64
C GLN A 65 -6.40 -3.67 14.88
N GLY A 66 -5.20 -3.21 15.23
CA GLY A 66 -4.04 -4.09 15.41
C GLY A 66 -3.57 -4.72 14.10
N ARG A 67 -3.75 -4.05 12.97
CA ARG A 67 -3.19 -4.37 11.65
C ARG A 67 -2.43 -3.19 11.07
N LEU A 68 -1.34 -3.45 10.34
CA LEU A 68 -0.61 -2.46 9.57
C LEU A 68 -1.06 -2.50 8.11
N ASN A 69 -1.77 -1.46 7.69
CA ASN A 69 -2.44 -1.38 6.39
C ASN A 69 -1.68 -0.44 5.46
N LEU A 70 -1.30 -0.92 4.28
CA LEU A 70 -0.59 -0.11 3.29
C LEU A 70 -1.60 0.68 2.45
N VAL A 71 -1.82 1.94 2.82
CA VAL A 71 -2.77 2.83 2.17
C VAL A 71 -2.26 3.26 0.80
N ASP A 72 -0.98 3.63 0.70
CA ASP A 72 -0.35 4.07 -0.54
C ASP A 72 1.05 3.46 -0.70
N GLY A 73 1.47 3.22 -1.95
CA GLY A 73 2.71 2.55 -2.32
C GLY A 73 2.59 1.04 -2.54
N ASN A 74 1.36 0.53 -2.73
CA ASN A 74 1.07 -0.90 -2.87
C ASN A 74 1.90 -1.60 -3.95
N ALA A 75 1.95 -1.05 -5.17
CA ALA A 75 2.72 -1.67 -6.25
C ALA A 75 4.24 -1.65 -5.97
N HIS A 76 4.75 -0.53 -5.46
CA HIS A 76 6.17 -0.36 -5.18
C HIS A 76 6.65 -1.26 -4.05
N LEU A 77 5.89 -1.38 -2.95
CA LEU A 77 6.27 -2.27 -1.86
C LEU A 77 6.07 -3.74 -2.19
N VAL A 78 5.08 -4.13 -3.00
CA VAL A 78 4.99 -5.52 -3.48
C VAL A 78 6.22 -5.89 -4.32
N ALA A 79 6.65 -4.99 -5.23
CA ALA A 79 7.85 -5.22 -6.03
C ALA A 79 9.13 -5.26 -5.19
N LEU A 80 9.25 -4.39 -4.19
CA LEU A 80 10.38 -4.39 -3.25
C LEU A 80 10.41 -5.70 -2.43
N VAL A 81 9.27 -6.11 -1.87
CA VAL A 81 9.13 -7.38 -1.13
C VAL A 81 9.47 -8.58 -2.00
N ALA A 82 9.17 -8.54 -3.30
CA ALA A 82 9.55 -9.60 -4.23
C ALA A 82 11.07 -9.67 -4.50
N CYS A 83 11.81 -8.59 -4.21
CA CYS A 83 13.27 -8.55 -4.29
C CYS A 83 13.94 -8.90 -2.95
N ASP A 84 13.33 -8.49 -1.83
CA ASP A 84 13.78 -8.78 -0.48
C ASP A 84 12.56 -8.93 0.47
N GLU A 85 12.25 -10.17 0.88
CA GLU A 85 11.09 -10.46 1.72
C GLU A 85 11.23 -9.97 3.18
N HIS A 86 12.45 -9.60 3.59
CA HIS A 86 12.78 -9.20 4.96
C HIS A 86 12.96 -7.69 5.12
N VAL A 87 12.90 -6.93 4.03
CA VAL A 87 13.02 -5.47 4.04
C VAL A 87 12.00 -4.85 5.01
N THR A 88 12.48 -3.90 5.82
CA THR A 88 11.64 -3.13 6.76
C THR A 88 11.47 -1.69 6.28
N LEU A 89 10.50 -0.96 6.83
CA LEU A 89 10.36 0.47 6.52
C LEU A 89 11.57 1.28 7.03
N ALA A 90 12.17 0.88 8.15
CA ALA A 90 13.39 1.50 8.66
C ALA A 90 14.58 1.33 7.70
N ASP A 91 14.75 0.14 7.11
CA ASP A 91 15.79 -0.10 6.10
C ASP A 91 15.56 0.76 4.87
N LEU A 92 14.31 0.85 4.41
CA LEU A 92 13.93 1.64 3.25
C LEU A 92 14.19 3.14 3.49
N VAL A 93 13.74 3.70 4.61
CA VAL A 93 14.00 5.12 4.94
C VAL A 93 15.50 5.41 5.06
N ARG A 94 16.27 4.48 5.65
CA ARG A 94 17.73 4.59 5.75
C ARG A 94 18.40 4.58 4.38
N GLU A 95 17.96 3.73 3.47
CA GLU A 95 18.48 3.63 2.10
C GLU A 95 18.16 4.88 1.26
N ILE A 96 16.94 5.40 1.36
CA ILE A 96 16.52 6.62 0.66
C ILE A 96 17.13 7.88 1.29
N GLY A 97 17.32 7.89 2.61
CA GLY A 97 17.88 9.02 3.35
C GLY A 97 16.91 10.20 3.50
N ARG A 98 15.60 9.93 3.49
CA ARG A 98 14.52 10.93 3.59
C ARG A 98 13.50 10.53 4.65
N ASP A 99 13.22 11.43 5.58
CA ASP A 99 12.26 11.24 6.67
C ASP A 99 10.80 11.42 6.22
N ASP A 100 10.56 12.22 5.18
CA ASP A 100 9.24 12.44 4.57
C ASP A 100 8.76 11.31 3.65
N PHE A 101 9.61 10.30 3.41
CA PHE A 101 9.35 9.24 2.43
C PHE A 101 8.27 8.24 2.89
N VAL A 102 8.15 8.02 4.20
CA VAL A 102 7.13 7.16 4.82
C VAL A 102 6.34 7.97 5.82
N ARG A 103 5.01 7.97 5.66
CA ARG A 103 4.06 8.57 6.60
C ARG A 103 3.33 7.46 7.34
N THR A 104 3.17 7.63 8.64
CA THR A 104 2.50 6.65 9.50
C THR A 104 1.26 7.25 10.12
N TRP A 105 0.17 6.52 10.05
CA TRP A 105 -1.12 6.88 10.63
C TRP A 105 -1.52 5.87 11.69
N ARG A 106 -2.34 6.31 12.65
CA ARG A 106 -3.06 5.42 13.57
C ARG A 106 -4.54 5.75 13.52
N ASP A 107 -5.35 4.79 13.09
CA ASP A 107 -6.79 4.96 12.84
C ASP A 107 -7.09 6.22 11.99
N GLY A 108 -6.25 6.46 10.98
CA GLY A 108 -6.35 7.63 10.09
C GLY A 108 -5.75 8.94 10.64
N TRP A 109 -5.14 8.93 11.83
CA TRP A 109 -4.47 10.08 12.41
C TRP A 109 -2.98 10.07 12.18
N GLU A 110 -2.48 11.08 11.48
CA GLU A 110 -1.04 11.33 11.37
C GLU A 110 -0.56 12.22 12.53
N ALA A 111 0.50 11.78 13.21
CA ALA A 111 1.05 12.53 14.33
C ALA A 111 1.57 13.90 13.88
N GLY A 112 1.11 14.96 14.54
CA GLY A 112 1.59 16.33 14.28
C GLY A 112 1.07 16.97 13.00
N SER A 113 0.13 16.34 12.28
CA SER A 113 -0.44 16.89 11.03
C SER A 113 -1.34 18.12 11.25
N GLY A 114 -1.87 18.31 12.47
CA GLY A 114 -2.87 19.35 12.76
C GLY A 114 -4.22 19.10 12.08
N GLN A 115 -4.47 17.88 11.60
CA GLN A 115 -5.71 17.52 10.91
C GLN A 115 -6.96 17.71 11.80
N GLU A 116 -8.05 18.18 11.19
CA GLU A 116 -9.33 18.42 11.88
C GLU A 116 -10.19 17.14 12.02
N GLY A 117 -9.81 16.07 11.34
CA GLY A 117 -10.48 14.76 11.35
C GLY A 117 -9.56 13.65 10.85
N ALA A 118 -9.94 12.39 11.05
CA ALA A 118 -9.22 11.24 10.50
C ALA A 118 -9.21 11.28 8.97
N TYR A 119 -8.12 10.81 8.35
CA TYR A 119 -8.06 10.67 6.90
C TYR A 119 -9.06 9.60 6.41
N ASP A 120 -9.61 9.87 5.23
CA ASP A 120 -10.44 8.93 4.48
C ASP A 120 -9.56 7.94 3.69
N VAL A 121 -10.06 6.70 3.53
CA VAL A 121 -9.46 5.73 2.61
C VAL A 121 -10.34 5.57 1.37
N TYR A 122 -9.70 5.63 0.22
CA TYR A 122 -10.33 5.54 -1.10
C TYR A 122 -10.14 4.13 -1.66
N ILE A 123 -11.24 3.45 -1.99
CA ILE A 123 -11.24 2.09 -2.52
C ILE A 123 -11.99 2.01 -3.86
N PRO A 124 -11.76 0.95 -4.66
CA PRO A 124 -12.42 0.79 -5.95
C PRO A 124 -13.95 0.74 -5.86
N MET A 125 -14.62 1.27 -6.89
CA MET A 125 -16.09 1.31 -6.96
C MET A 125 -16.73 -0.10 -6.96
N ASP A 126 -16.04 -1.09 -7.49
CA ASP A 126 -16.52 -2.46 -7.64
C ASP A 126 -16.33 -3.32 -6.38
N ALA A 127 -15.66 -2.81 -5.33
CA ALA A 127 -15.54 -3.51 -4.06
C ALA A 127 -16.91 -3.63 -3.36
N ASP A 128 -17.24 -4.80 -2.82
CA ASP A 128 -18.46 -4.97 -2.02
C ASP A 128 -18.28 -4.32 -0.64
N THR A 129 -19.02 -3.24 -0.43
CA THR A 129 -18.99 -2.43 0.79
C THR A 129 -20.32 -2.43 1.52
N SER A 130 -21.23 -3.34 1.17
CA SER A 130 -22.59 -3.42 1.74
C SER A 130 -22.63 -3.55 3.26
N ARG A 131 -21.54 -4.04 3.87
CA ARG A 131 -21.40 -4.25 5.32
C ARG A 131 -20.56 -3.17 6.01
N ILE A 132 -20.03 -2.19 5.28
CA ILE A 132 -19.11 -1.18 5.82
C ILE A 132 -19.90 0.03 6.33
N PRO A 133 -19.88 0.31 7.64
CA PRO A 133 -20.56 1.48 8.19
C PRO A 133 -19.97 2.78 7.61
N GLY A 134 -20.85 3.72 7.26
CA GLY A 134 -20.42 5.04 6.79
C GLY A 134 -19.74 5.07 5.41
N CYS A 135 -19.66 3.93 4.70
CA CYS A 135 -19.17 3.90 3.33
C CYS A 135 -20.02 4.80 2.43
N ARG A 136 -19.37 5.62 1.63
CA ARG A 136 -20.03 6.56 0.71
C ARG A 136 -19.29 6.61 -0.61
N GLU A 137 -19.98 6.98 -1.68
CA GLU A 137 -19.34 7.26 -2.96
C GLU A 137 -18.76 8.67 -2.96
N GLY A 138 -17.74 8.88 -3.79
CA GLY A 138 -17.10 10.17 -3.97
C GLY A 138 -16.19 10.20 -5.19
N THR A 139 -15.22 11.10 -5.16
CA THR A 139 -14.24 11.27 -6.23
C THR A 139 -12.84 11.27 -5.64
N ASP A 140 -11.98 10.45 -6.23
CA ASP A 140 -10.55 10.41 -5.95
C ASP A 140 -9.88 11.48 -6.81
N TRP A 141 -9.61 12.62 -6.18
CA TRP A 141 -8.95 13.77 -6.80
C TRP A 141 -7.42 13.64 -6.83
N PHE A 142 -6.84 12.59 -6.22
CA PHE A 142 -5.42 12.30 -6.33
C PHE A 142 -5.06 11.67 -7.68
N LYS A 143 -6.07 11.14 -8.39
CA LYS A 143 -5.93 10.65 -9.77
C LYS A 143 -6.15 11.75 -10.79
N SER A 144 -5.46 11.63 -11.93
CA SER A 144 -5.59 12.53 -13.06
C SER A 144 -5.90 11.73 -14.34
N PRO A 145 -7.11 11.84 -14.92
CA PRO A 145 -8.24 12.62 -14.42
C PRO A 145 -8.82 12.02 -13.12
N PRO A 146 -9.51 12.83 -12.29
CA PRO A 146 -10.19 12.35 -11.09
C PRO A 146 -11.13 11.18 -11.40
N GLN A 147 -11.20 10.20 -10.51
CA GLN A 147 -11.96 8.95 -10.73
C GLN A 147 -13.07 8.76 -9.70
N PRO A 148 -14.22 8.18 -10.06
CA PRO A 148 -15.20 7.70 -9.08
C PRO A 148 -14.58 6.67 -8.13
N THR A 149 -14.97 6.71 -6.87
CA THR A 149 -14.42 5.86 -5.80
C THR A 149 -15.42 5.68 -4.66
N LYS A 150 -15.20 4.65 -3.84
CA LYS A 150 -15.85 4.51 -2.54
C LYS A 150 -14.89 4.98 -1.46
N ILE A 151 -15.43 5.63 -0.44
CA ILE A 151 -14.69 6.22 0.67
C ILE A 151 -15.14 5.53 1.96
N ILE A 152 -14.17 5.04 2.72
CA ILE A 152 -14.35 4.35 3.99
C ILE A 152 -13.49 5.00 5.07
N SER A 153 -13.85 4.75 6.33
CA SER A 153 -13.05 5.16 7.48
C SER A 153 -11.71 4.42 7.53
N ALA A 154 -10.65 5.13 7.90
CA ALA A 154 -9.31 4.57 8.07
C ALA A 154 -9.17 3.68 9.33
N ASP A 155 -10.15 3.65 10.23
CA ASP A 155 -10.16 2.72 11.38
C ASP A 155 -10.55 1.27 10.99
N ILE A 156 -10.85 1.03 9.72
CA ILE A 156 -11.17 -0.30 9.20
C ILE A 156 -9.91 -0.95 8.62
N ALA A 157 -9.48 -2.06 9.21
CA ALA A 157 -8.40 -2.87 8.66
C ALA A 157 -8.77 -3.46 7.29
N PHE A 158 -7.81 -3.53 6.37
CA PHE A 158 -8.06 -3.96 4.99
C PHE A 158 -8.36 -5.45 4.85
N ASP A 159 -7.95 -6.28 5.81
CA ASP A 159 -8.30 -7.70 5.91
C ASP A 159 -9.61 -7.95 6.70
N SER A 160 -10.33 -6.89 7.06
CA SER A 160 -11.54 -6.95 7.87
C SER A 160 -12.63 -7.86 7.29
N PRO A 161 -13.38 -8.59 8.13
CA PRO A 161 -14.50 -9.40 7.69
C PRO A 161 -15.69 -8.60 7.15
N LEU A 162 -15.64 -7.26 7.23
CA LEU A 162 -16.61 -6.37 6.59
C LEU A 162 -16.51 -6.41 5.06
N PHE A 163 -15.33 -6.67 4.51
CA PHE A 163 -15.15 -6.88 3.06
C PHE A 163 -15.48 -8.31 2.66
N ALA A 164 -15.92 -8.47 1.41
CA ALA A 164 -15.99 -9.78 0.76
C ALA A 164 -14.60 -10.43 0.72
N PRO A 165 -14.47 -11.77 0.89
CA PRO A 165 -13.17 -12.45 0.95
C PRO A 165 -12.20 -12.16 -0.21
N GLU A 166 -12.73 -11.95 -1.41
CA GLU A 166 -12.01 -11.61 -2.64
C GLU A 166 -11.50 -10.17 -2.70
N ASP A 167 -12.11 -9.27 -1.92
CA ASP A 167 -11.79 -7.85 -1.89
C ASP A 167 -10.84 -7.49 -0.75
N ARG A 168 -10.76 -8.35 0.28
CA ARG A 168 -9.87 -8.15 1.42
C ARG A 168 -8.42 -7.97 0.99
N GLY A 169 -7.77 -7.05 1.67
CA GLY A 169 -6.32 -6.92 1.65
C GLY A 169 -5.65 -8.23 2.05
N ARG A 170 -4.46 -8.45 1.48
CA ARG A 170 -3.59 -9.60 1.79
C ARG A 170 -2.21 -9.09 2.20
N PRO A 171 -1.47 -9.84 3.04
CA PRO A 171 -0.06 -9.56 3.26
C PRO A 171 0.69 -9.39 1.93
N LEU A 172 1.57 -8.39 1.82
CA LEU A 172 2.30 -8.13 0.56
C LEU A 172 3.11 -9.35 0.13
N GLY A 173 3.68 -10.10 1.07
CA GLY A 173 4.42 -11.32 0.78
C GLY A 173 3.54 -12.43 0.18
N GLU A 174 2.28 -12.53 0.59
CA GLU A 174 1.32 -13.47 -0.04
C GLU A 174 1.09 -13.10 -1.50
N THR A 175 0.94 -11.79 -1.77
CA THR A 175 0.77 -11.27 -3.13
C THR A 175 2.01 -11.52 -3.99
N ALA A 176 3.22 -11.21 -3.48
CA ALA A 176 4.47 -11.46 -4.20
C ALA A 176 4.66 -12.96 -4.54
N ARG A 177 4.28 -13.88 -3.63
CA ARG A 177 4.31 -15.33 -3.89
C ARG A 177 3.30 -15.75 -4.95
N ALA A 178 2.07 -15.25 -4.88
CA ALA A 178 1.02 -15.57 -5.85
C ALA A 178 1.40 -15.16 -7.28
N LEU A 179 2.23 -14.13 -7.42
CA LEU A 179 2.75 -13.66 -8.71
C LEU A 179 3.97 -14.45 -9.21
N GLY A 180 4.50 -15.39 -8.42
CA GLY A 180 5.72 -16.13 -8.76
C GLY A 180 6.97 -15.26 -8.80
N LEU A 181 6.97 -14.12 -8.10
CA LEU A 181 8.07 -13.14 -8.15
C LEU A 181 9.16 -13.38 -7.09
N LEU A 182 8.84 -14.15 -6.05
CA LEU A 182 9.78 -14.53 -5.01
C LEU A 182 10.59 -15.76 -5.46
N PRO A 183 11.90 -15.83 -5.15
CA PRO A 183 12.71 -17.02 -5.43
C PRO A 183 12.10 -18.26 -4.77
N GLU A 184 12.10 -19.39 -5.48
CA GLU A 184 11.82 -20.68 -4.85
C GLU A 184 12.88 -20.93 -3.76
N ARG A 185 12.43 -21.29 -2.56
CA ARG A 185 13.29 -21.56 -1.41
C ARG A 185 14.05 -22.87 -1.55
#